data_AF-A0A9P6E4W7-F1
#
_entry.id   AF-A0A9P6E4W7-F1
#
_cell.length_a   1.000
_cell.length_b   1.000
_cell.length_c   1.000
_cell.angle_alpha   90.00
_cell.angle_beta   90.00
_cell.angle_gamma   90.00
#
_symmetry.space_group_name_H-M   'P 1'
#
loop_
_entity.id
_entity.type
_entity.pdbx_description
1 polymer ?
#
loop_
_entity_poly.entity_id
_entity_poly.type
_entity_poly.pdbx_seq_one_letter_code
_entity_poly.pdbx_strand_id
1 'polypeptide(L)'
;CSICRRLVAGPEQQNHMGGHILRKIRDVAEPDLIKTVSNEFPCGFCGQYTKGTCILSIAAGKAQSTCSQAYNFRISAASKIFKSKPCTNVPIQCPFC
;
A
#
# COMPACT_ATOMS: atom_id res chain seq x y z
N CYS A 1 7.32 -6.27 6.46
CA CYS A 1 7.65 -5.56 5.22
C CYS A 1 8.58 -6.40 4.33
N SER A 2 8.17 -6.67 3.09
CA SER A 2 8.94 -7.45 2.10
C SER A 2 10.18 -6.73 1.56
N ILE A 3 10.30 -5.43 1.82
CA ILE A 3 11.33 -4.54 1.24
C ILE A 3 12.45 -4.22 2.22
N CYS A 4 12.16 -4.07 3.53
CA CYS A 4 13.16 -3.69 4.54
C CYS A 4 13.20 -4.64 5.75
N ARG A 5 12.54 -5.80 5.67
CA ARG A 5 12.43 -6.83 6.74
C ARG A 5 11.82 -6.39 8.08
N ARG A 6 11.46 -5.12 8.25
CA ARG A 6 10.75 -4.66 9.47
C ARG A 6 9.43 -5.41 9.65
N LEU A 7 9.16 -5.82 10.89
CA LEU A 7 7.87 -6.34 11.31
C LEU A 7 6.89 -5.16 11.40
N VAL A 8 5.80 -5.24 10.64
CA VAL A 8 4.80 -4.17 10.56
C VAL A 8 3.43 -4.83 10.71
N ALA A 9 2.59 -4.28 11.59
CA ALA A 9 1.24 -4.76 11.77
C ALA A 9 0.41 -4.55 10.48
N GLY A 10 -0.50 -5.47 10.17
CA GLY A 10 -1.32 -5.42 8.96
C GLY A 10 -1.91 -4.03 8.64
N PRO A 11 -2.61 -3.37 9.59
CA PRO A 11 -3.17 -2.04 9.39
C PRO A 11 -2.16 -0.94 9.03
N GLU A 12 -0.90 -1.08 9.45
CA GLU A 12 0.16 -0.11 9.20
C GLU A 12 1.02 -0.46 7.98
N GLN A 13 0.81 -1.63 7.37
CA GLN A 13 1.59 -2.10 6.23
C GLN A 13 1.51 -1.13 5.05
N GLN A 14 0.32 -0.61 4.75
CA GLN A 14 0.13 0.38 3.68
C GLN A 14 0.83 1.69 3.95
N ASN A 15 0.72 2.23 5.17
CA ASN A 15 1.41 3.46 5.57
C ASN A 15 2.93 3.29 5.44
N HIS A 16 3.44 2.18 5.95
CA HIS A 16 4.86 1.85 5.90
C HIS A 16 5.37 1.72 4.45
N MET A 17 4.65 0.97 3.62
CA MET A 17 4.99 0.80 2.20
C MET A 17 4.86 2.11 1.42
N GLY A 18 3.86 2.93 1.73
CA GLY A 18 3.69 4.27 1.16
C GLY A 18 4.92 5.15 1.40
N GLY A 19 5.55 5.05 2.57
CA GLY A 19 6.82 5.70 2.85
C GLY A 19 7.94 5.28 1.90
N HIS A 20 8.09 3.98 1.63
CA HIS A 20 9.06 3.46 0.66
C HIS A 20 8.76 3.94 -0.77
N ILE A 21 7.49 3.89 -1.19
CA ILE A 21 7.06 4.36 -2.50
C ILE A 21 7.37 5.85 -2.68
N LEU A 22 7.04 6.69 -1.69
CA LEU A 22 7.29 8.12 -1.75
C LEU A 22 8.78 8.44 -1.80
N ARG A 23 9.61 7.78 -1.00
CA ARG A 23 11.07 7.96 -1.06
C ARG A 23 11.61 7.55 -2.42
N LYS A 24 11.13 6.44 -2.98
CA LYS A 24 11.52 6.00 -4.32
C LYS A 24 11.15 7.03 -5.40
N ILE A 25 9.93 7.58 -5.36
CA ILE A 25 9.46 8.61 -6.30
C ILE A 25 10.27 9.91 -6.18
N ARG A 26 10.81 10.19 -5.00
CA ARG A 26 11.63 11.39 -4.72
C ARG A 26 13.13 11.12 -4.83
N ASP A 27 13.54 9.96 -5.34
CA ASP A 27 14.94 9.52 -5.42
C ASP A 27 15.72 9.65 -4.09
N VAL A 28 15.02 9.46 -2.98
CA VAL A 28 15.62 9.42 -1.64
C VAL A 28 16.18 8.02 -1.41
N ALA A 29 17.49 7.94 -1.20
CA ALA A 29 18.17 6.68 -0.91
C ALA A 29 17.71 6.08 0.43
N GLU A 30 17.44 4.78 0.41
CA GLU A 30 17.18 3.97 1.59
C GLU A 30 18.22 2.84 1.65
N PRO A 31 19.21 2.91 2.55
CA PRO A 31 20.35 1.99 2.54
C PRO A 31 19.98 0.55 2.94
N ASP A 32 18.94 0.37 3.76
CA ASP A 32 18.59 -0.92 4.36
C ASP A 32 17.52 -1.71 3.58
N LEU A 33 17.37 -1.45 2.28
CA LEU A 33 16.42 -2.18 1.44
C LEU A 33 17.01 -3.50 0.95
N ILE A 34 16.28 -4.58 1.17
CA ILE A 34 16.60 -5.91 0.62
C ILE A 34 15.99 -6.15 -0.76
N LYS A 35 15.02 -5.32 -1.15
CA LYS A 35 14.37 -5.33 -2.46
C LYS A 35 14.06 -3.90 -2.87
N THR A 36 14.05 -3.62 -4.16
CA THR A 36 13.65 -2.31 -4.66
C THR A 36 12.12 -2.20 -4.77
N VAL A 37 11.61 -0.98 -4.59
CA VAL A 37 10.23 -0.64 -4.93
C VAL A 37 10.14 -0.50 -6.45
N SER A 38 9.06 -1.00 -7.05
CA SER A 38 8.77 -0.83 -8.47
C SER A 38 8.58 0.65 -8.82
N ASN A 39 9.17 1.10 -9.91
CA ASN A 39 8.93 2.44 -10.45
C ASN A 39 7.56 2.55 -11.12
N GLU A 40 7.04 1.44 -11.64
CA GLU A 40 5.77 1.40 -12.34
C GLU A 40 4.73 0.69 -11.49
N PHE A 41 3.57 1.32 -11.29
CA PHE A 41 2.42 0.79 -10.56
C PHE A 41 2.78 -0.02 -9.28
N PRO A 42 3.50 0.56 -8.31
CA PRO A 42 3.92 -0.16 -7.11
C PRO A 42 2.73 -0.55 -6.22
N CYS A 43 2.75 -1.79 -5.72
CA CYS A 43 1.73 -2.28 -4.80
C CYS A 43 1.84 -1.59 -3.44
N GLY A 44 0.73 -1.05 -2.92
CA GLY A 44 0.68 -0.47 -1.58
C GLY A 44 0.95 -1.44 -0.42
N PHE A 45 1.09 -2.75 -0.65
CA PHE A 45 1.37 -3.74 0.40
C PHE A 45 2.78 -4.33 0.34
N CYS A 46 3.26 -4.65 -0.87
CA CYS A 46 4.57 -5.30 -1.09
C CYS A 46 5.57 -4.45 -1.91
N GLY A 47 5.12 -3.33 -2.48
CA GLY A 47 5.91 -2.39 -3.29
C GLY A 47 6.36 -2.94 -4.64
N GLN A 48 5.92 -4.14 -5.03
CA GLN A 48 6.26 -4.76 -6.31
C GLN A 48 5.27 -4.34 -7.40
N TYR A 49 5.64 -4.58 -8.67
CA TYR A 49 4.82 -4.28 -9.84
C TYR A 49 3.46 -4.99 -9.76
N THR A 50 2.37 -4.24 -9.93
CA THR A 50 1.01 -4.76 -9.66
C THR A 50 0.31 -5.41 -10.85
N LYS A 51 0.75 -5.16 -12.10
CA LYS A 51 0.02 -5.63 -13.30
C LYS A 51 -0.03 -7.16 -13.33
N GLY A 52 -1.22 -7.72 -13.10
CA GLY A 52 -1.49 -9.16 -13.14
C GLY A 52 -1.18 -9.96 -11.87
N THR A 53 -0.58 -9.38 -10.83
CA THR A 53 -0.15 -10.13 -9.61
C THR A 53 -0.75 -9.61 -8.32
N CYS A 54 -0.87 -8.29 -8.17
CA CYS A 54 -1.38 -7.63 -6.96
C CYS A 54 -2.65 -6.84 -7.29
N ILE A 55 -3.70 -7.58 -7.66
CA ILE A 55 -5.00 -7.02 -8.02
C ILE A 55 -5.66 -6.50 -6.74
N LEU A 56 -6.24 -5.31 -6.82
CA LEU A 56 -7.06 -4.71 -5.77
C LEU A 56 -8.50 -4.64 -6.30
N SER A 57 -9.44 -5.18 -5.55
CA SER A 57 -10.86 -5.13 -5.85
C SER A 57 -11.64 -4.56 -4.67
N ILE A 58 -12.76 -3.92 -4.98
CA ILE A 58 -13.70 -3.41 -4.00
C ILE A 58 -14.98 -4.23 -4.13
N ALA A 59 -15.33 -4.99 -3.10
CA ALA A 59 -16.53 -5.80 -3.06
C ALA A 59 -17.31 -5.52 -1.77
N ALA A 60 -18.59 -5.14 -1.88
CA ALA A 60 -19.47 -4.85 -0.76
C ALA A 60 -18.84 -3.90 0.30
N GLY A 61 -18.16 -2.84 -0.15
CA GLY A 61 -17.51 -1.86 0.73
C GLY A 61 -16.24 -2.35 1.45
N LYS A 62 -15.71 -3.51 1.06
CA LYS A 62 -14.42 -4.04 1.54
C LYS A 62 -13.38 -3.94 0.43
N ALA A 63 -12.17 -3.54 0.80
CA ALA A 63 -11.02 -3.67 -0.07
C ALA A 63 -10.45 -5.09 0.07
N GLN A 64 -10.29 -5.78 -1.05
CA GLN A 64 -9.68 -7.10 -1.16
C GLN A 64 -8.49 -7.03 -2.10
N SER A 65 -7.41 -7.74 -1.78
CA SER A 65 -6.25 -7.81 -2.66
C SER A 65 -5.71 -9.22 -2.74
N THR A 66 -5.18 -9.59 -3.91
CA THR A 66 -4.46 -10.84 -4.15
C THR A 66 -3.03 -10.82 -3.60
N CYS A 67 -2.56 -9.68 -3.11
CA CYS A 67 -1.22 -9.57 -2.54
C CYS A 67 -1.12 -10.36 -1.22
N SER A 68 -0.08 -11.19 -1.08
CA SER A 68 0.17 -11.97 0.15
C SER A 68 0.44 -11.12 1.40
N GLN A 69 0.76 -9.84 1.21
CA GLN A 69 0.99 -8.87 2.29
C GLN A 69 -0.24 -7.99 2.56
N ALA A 70 -1.35 -8.25 1.87
CA ALA A 70 -2.58 -7.49 2.06
C ALA A 70 -3.25 -7.84 3.38
N TYR A 71 -3.96 -6.86 3.92
CA TYR A 71 -4.92 -7.06 4.99
C TYR A 71 -6.28 -6.59 4.52
N ASN A 72 -7.33 -7.27 4.97
CA ASN A 72 -8.70 -6.89 4.64
C ASN A 72 -9.13 -5.71 5.52
N PHE A 73 -9.72 -4.69 4.91
CA PHE A 73 -10.31 -3.57 5.64
C PHE A 73 -11.61 -3.10 5.01
N ARG A 74 -12.45 -2.50 5.85
CA ARG A 74 -13.68 -1.82 5.41
C ARG A 74 -13.33 -0.42 4.95
N ILE A 75 -13.79 -0.06 3.76
CA ILE A 75 -13.58 1.28 3.19
C ILE A 75 -14.22 2.34 4.08
N SER A 76 -15.41 2.07 4.61
CA SER A 76 -16.11 2.98 5.52
C SER A 76 -15.33 3.27 6.82
N ALA A 77 -14.52 2.32 7.29
CA ALA A 77 -13.64 2.52 8.44
C ALA A 77 -12.40 3.31 8.04
N ALA A 78 -11.78 2.98 6.90
CA ALA A 78 -10.60 3.69 6.39
C ALA A 78 -10.89 5.13 5.95
N SER A 79 -12.15 5.45 5.64
CA SER A 79 -12.59 6.80 5.25
C SER A 79 -12.70 7.76 6.43
N LYS A 80 -12.60 7.27 7.67
CA LYS A 80 -12.64 8.12 8.86
C LYS A 80 -11.26 8.73 9.10
N ILE A 81 -11.20 10.05 9.05
CA ILE A 81 -10.00 10.81 9.41
C ILE A 81 -9.92 10.92 10.93
N PHE A 82 -8.74 10.63 11.49
CA PHE A 82 -8.46 10.85 12.90
C PHE A 82 -7.29 11.82 13.05
N LYS A 83 -7.24 12.58 14.15
CA LYS A 83 -6.11 13.49 14.43
C LYS A 83 -4.76 12.74 14.46
N SER A 84 -4.76 11.49 14.95
CA SER A 84 -3.59 10.62 14.97
C SER A 84 -3.32 9.88 13.65
N LYS A 85 -4.30 9.85 12.73
CA LYS A 85 -4.22 9.16 11.43
C LYS A 85 -4.87 10.05 10.35
N PRO A 86 -4.17 11.09 9.87
CA PRO A 86 -4.74 12.06 8.93
C PRO A 86 -4.92 11.49 7.52
N CYS A 87 -4.14 10.48 7.13
CA CYS A 87 -4.22 9.86 5.81
C CYS A 87 -5.23 8.71 5.80
N THR A 88 -6.25 8.83 4.96
CA THR A 88 -7.21 7.76 4.68
C THR A 88 -6.68 6.94 3.51
N ASN A 89 -6.19 5.71 3.75
CA ASN A 89 -5.73 4.79 2.69
C ASN A 89 -6.90 4.18 1.90
N VAL A 90 -7.94 4.98 1.63
CA VAL A 90 -9.11 4.58 0.87
C VAL A 90 -8.71 4.47 -0.61
N PRO A 91 -8.93 3.32 -1.25
CA PRO A 91 -8.71 3.20 -2.67
C PRO A 91 -9.60 4.20 -3.44
N ILE A 92 -9.01 4.90 -4.40
CA ILE A 92 -9.72 5.83 -5.27
C ILE A 92 -10.07 5.10 -6.56
N GLN A 93 -11.34 5.13 -6.96
CA GLN A 93 -11.75 4.65 -8.26
C GLN A 93 -11.24 5.63 -9.32
N CYS A 94 -10.41 5.14 -10.24
CA CYS A 94 -10.00 5.90 -11.42
C CYS A 94 -11.25 6.23 -12.25
N PRO A 95 -11.57 7.51 -12.55
CA PRO A 95 -12.75 7.85 -13.35
C PRO A 95 -12.53 7.66 -14.86
N PHE A 96 -11.29 7.42 -15.29
CA PHE A 96 -10.89 7.18 -16.69
C PHE A 96 -10.76 5.68 -17.01
N CYS A 97 -11.13 4.85 -16.04
CA CYS A 97 -11.11 3.41 -16.02
C CYS A 97 -12.51 2.98 -15.50
#